data_AF-A0A355RGW5-F1
#
_entry.id   AF-A0A355RGW5-F1
#
_cell.length_a   1.000
_cell.length_b   1.000
_cell.length_c   1.000
_cell.angle_alpha   90.00
_cell.angle_beta   90.00
_cell.angle_gamma   90.00
#
_symmetry.space_group_name_H-M   'P 1'
#
loop_
_entity.id
_entity.type
_entity.pdbx_description
1 polymer ?
#
loop_
_entity_poly.entity_id
_entity_poly.type
_entity_poly.pdbx_seq_one_letter_code
_entity_poly.pdbx_strand_id
1 'polypeptide(L)'
;MVVGHALEAGTQIGPVVSAQQLQENLANVALGLSEGAELVCGGQQVERASEGFYMSPGLFINSTNAMQINREELFAPLAAVIKVG
;
A
#
# COMPACT_ATOMS: atom_id res chain seq x y z
N MET A 1 7.35 7.25 6.96
CA MET A 1 6.80 6.39 8.05
C MET A 1 7.79 5.26 8.31
N VAL A 2 7.96 4.83 9.56
CA VAL A 2 8.86 3.74 9.95
C VAL A 2 8.10 2.43 9.95
N VAL A 3 8.39 1.57 8.96
CA VAL A 3 7.86 0.19 8.89
C VAL A 3 8.82 -0.73 9.62
N GLY A 4 8.35 -1.55 10.55
CA GLY A 4 9.22 -2.39 11.39
C GLY A 4 8.45 -3.45 12.18
N HIS A 5 9.15 -4.15 13.07
CA HIS A 5 8.53 -5.18 13.90
C HIS A 5 7.49 -4.55 14.84
N ALA A 6 6.32 -5.17 14.99
CA ALA A 6 5.18 -4.58 15.69
C ALA A 6 5.42 -4.27 17.19
N LEU A 7 6.37 -5.00 17.81
CA LEU A 7 6.76 -4.79 19.22
C LEU A 7 7.99 -3.89 19.38
N GLU A 8 8.59 -3.42 18.29
CA GLU A 8 9.76 -2.55 18.34
C GLU A 8 9.36 -1.10 18.58
N ALA A 9 10.05 -0.45 19.53
CA ALA A 9 9.81 0.95 19.84
C ALA A 9 10.14 1.84 18.64
N GLY A 10 9.22 2.74 18.28
CA GLY A 10 9.38 3.63 17.13
C GLY A 10 8.82 3.07 15.81
N THR A 11 8.42 1.79 15.77
CA THR A 11 7.63 1.26 14.65
C THR A 11 6.30 2.00 14.55
N GLN A 12 5.97 2.48 13.35
CA GLN A 12 4.70 3.14 13.05
C GLN A 12 3.75 2.24 12.26
N ILE A 13 4.30 1.30 11.47
CA ILE A 13 3.53 0.35 10.68
C ILE A 13 4.14 -1.04 10.86
N GLY A 14 3.32 -1.99 11.34
CA GLY A 14 3.68 -3.40 11.48
C GLY A 14 3.53 -4.20 10.18
N PRO A 15 3.72 -5.53 10.22
CA PRO A 15 3.54 -6.37 9.04
C PRO A 15 2.07 -6.48 8.63
N VAL A 16 1.85 -6.81 7.36
CA VAL A 16 0.58 -7.33 6.84
C VAL A 16 0.31 -8.70 7.47
N VAL A 17 -0.96 -9.05 7.65
CA VAL A 17 -1.39 -10.23 8.42
C VAL A 17 -0.93 -11.57 7.83
N SER A 18 -0.80 -11.67 6.51
CA SER A 18 -0.46 -12.93 5.83
C SER A 18 0.26 -12.70 4.49
N ALA A 19 0.91 -13.74 3.98
CA ALA A 19 1.51 -13.75 2.65
C ALA A 19 0.46 -13.49 1.55
N GLN A 20 -0.72 -14.09 1.70
CA GLN A 20 -1.84 -13.90 0.75
C GLN A 20 -2.26 -12.42 0.71
N GLN A 21 -2.48 -11.80 1.86
CA GLN A 21 -2.88 -10.39 1.91
C GLN A 21 -1.78 -9.48 1.35
N LEU A 22 -0.50 -9.80 1.59
CA LEU A 22 0.60 -9.04 0.98
C LEU A 22 0.58 -9.15 -0.55
N GLN A 23 0.34 -10.34 -1.11
CA GLN A 23 0.21 -10.54 -2.54
C GLN A 23 -0.98 -9.74 -3.12
N GLU A 24 -2.14 -9.77 -2.45
CA GLU A 24 -3.31 -8.98 -2.83
C GLU A 24 -3.01 -7.48 -2.79
N ASN A 25 -2.33 -7.00 -1.74
CA ASN A 25 -1.93 -5.59 -1.63
C ASN A 25 -1.00 -5.15 -2.77
N LEU A 26 -0.04 -5.99 -3.16
CA LEU A 26 0.87 -5.72 -4.29
C LEU A 26 0.14 -5.79 -5.64
N ALA A 27 -0.85 -6.68 -5.79
CA ALA A 27 -1.71 -6.73 -6.96
C ALA A 27 -2.56 -5.46 -7.10
N ASN A 28 -3.06 -4.92 -5.98
CA ASN A 28 -3.79 -3.63 -5.96
C ASN A 28 -2.89 -2.46 -6.38
N VAL A 29 -1.60 -2.49 -6.04
CA VAL A 29 -0.63 -1.50 -6.55
C VAL A 29 -0.49 -1.60 -8.07
N ALA A 30 -0.32 -2.82 -8.59
CA ALA A 30 -0.25 -3.05 -10.03
C ALA A 30 -1.53 -2.63 -10.76
N LEU A 31 -2.70 -2.89 -10.15
CA LEU A 31 -4.00 -2.47 -10.66
C LEU A 31 -4.06 -0.95 -10.79
N GLY A 32 -3.74 -0.20 -9.74
CA GLY A 32 -3.75 1.27 -9.78
C GLY A 32 -2.86 1.85 -10.88
N LEU A 33 -1.65 1.30 -11.04
CA LEU A 33 -0.75 1.67 -12.14
C LEU A 33 -1.35 1.36 -13.51
N SER A 34 -2.02 0.20 -13.66
CA SER A 34 -2.65 -0.20 -14.92
C SER A 34 -3.88 0.64 -15.29
N GLU A 35 -4.57 1.20 -14.30
CA GLU A 35 -5.69 2.12 -14.49
C GLU A 35 -5.23 3.55 -14.82
N GLY A 36 -3.92 3.81 -14.77
CA GLY A 36 -3.32 5.11 -15.09
C GLY A 36 -3.12 6.02 -13.88
N ALA A 37 -3.31 5.53 -12.66
CA ALA A 37 -2.90 6.27 -11.47
C ALA A 37 -1.37 6.31 -11.35
N GLU A 38 -0.87 7.37 -10.72
CA GLU A 38 0.57 7.55 -10.48
C GLU A 38 0.91 7.23 -9.04
N LEU A 39 1.83 6.29 -8.81
CA LEU A 39 2.35 5.97 -7.47
C LEU A 39 3.55 6.88 -7.16
N VAL A 40 3.35 7.90 -6.33
CA VAL A 40 4.40 8.90 -6.05
C VAL A 40 5.39 8.45 -4.99
N CYS A 41 5.02 7.48 -4.15
CA CYS A 41 5.91 6.89 -3.17
C CYS A 41 5.40 5.52 -2.72
N GLY A 42 6.34 4.70 -2.22
CA GLY A 42 6.05 3.45 -1.52
C GLY A 42 5.30 2.42 -2.37
N GLY A 43 4.34 1.72 -1.76
CA GLY A 43 3.59 0.64 -2.43
C GLY A 43 4.40 -0.63 -2.72
N GLN A 44 5.55 -0.81 -2.07
CA GLN A 44 6.46 -1.93 -2.34
C GLN A 44 6.56 -2.88 -1.15
N GLN A 45 6.86 -4.15 -1.43
CA GLN A 45 7.29 -5.09 -0.40
C GLN A 45 8.62 -4.63 0.19
N VAL A 46 8.80 -4.87 1.49
CA VAL A 46 10.01 -4.45 2.19
C VAL A 46 10.56 -5.59 3.03
N GLU A 47 11.88 -5.78 3.00
CA GLU A 47 12.55 -6.73 3.89
C GLU A 47 12.95 -6.07 5.22
N ARG A 48 12.87 -6.85 6.30
CA ARG A 48 13.23 -6.43 7.66
C ARG A 48 14.07 -7.50 8.34
N ALA A 49 14.76 -7.09 9.40
CA ALA A 49 15.59 -7.99 10.18
C ALA A 49 14.78 -9.14 10.81
N SER A 50 13.54 -8.86 11.23
CA SER A 50 12.58 -9.88 11.62
C SER A 50 11.77 -10.35 10.41
N GLU A 51 11.54 -11.67 10.30
CA GLU A 51 10.62 -12.23 9.31
C GLU A 51 9.21 -11.63 9.45
N GLY A 52 8.51 -11.50 8.32
CA GLY A 52 7.16 -10.99 8.27
C GLY A 52 6.79 -10.42 6.89
N PHE A 53 5.51 -10.12 6.71
CA PHE A 53 4.96 -9.66 5.44
C PHE A 53 4.91 -8.13 5.39
N TYR A 54 6.04 -7.46 5.23
CA TYR A 54 6.09 -6.00 5.30
C TYR A 54 5.89 -5.34 3.93
N MET A 55 5.19 -4.20 3.96
CA MET A 55 4.97 -3.34 2.80
C MET A 55 5.12 -1.88 3.21
N SER A 56 5.74 -1.06 2.36
CA SER A 56 5.78 0.39 2.56
C SER A 56 4.42 1.01 2.26
N PRO A 57 3.98 2.02 3.03
CA PRO A 57 2.75 2.75 2.69
C PRO A 57 2.90 3.44 1.33
N GLY A 58 1.87 3.38 0.50
CA GLY A 58 1.87 3.94 -0.85
C GLY A 58 0.87 5.09 -1.01
N LEU A 59 1.21 6.04 -1.88
CA LEU A 59 0.31 7.15 -2.22
C LEU A 59 0.12 7.22 -3.74
N PHE A 60 -1.13 7.05 -4.16
CA PHE A 60 -1.55 7.30 -5.54
C PHE A 60 -2.03 8.74 -5.71
N ILE A 61 -1.61 9.36 -6.81
CA ILE A 61 -2.17 10.63 -7.32
C ILE A 61 -2.65 10.42 -8.75
N ASN A 62 -3.23 11.46 -9.35
CA ASN A 62 -3.72 11.42 -10.73
C ASN A 62 -4.72 10.28 -10.99
N SER A 63 -5.36 9.80 -9.92
CA SER A 63 -6.41 8.79 -9.98
C SER A 63 -7.78 9.46 -10.10
N THR A 64 -8.77 8.72 -10.60
CA THR A 64 -10.15 9.21 -10.71
C THR A 64 -11.09 8.33 -9.90
N ASN A 65 -12.22 8.87 -9.46
CA ASN A 65 -13.21 8.10 -8.68
C ASN A 65 -13.85 6.94 -9.46
N ALA A 66 -13.60 6.81 -10.77
CA ALA A 66 -14.07 5.69 -11.59
C ALA A 66 -13.15 4.46 -11.50
N MET A 67 -11.89 4.64 -11.10
CA MET A 67 -10.89 3.57 -10.97
C MET A 67 -11.26 2.60 -9.84
N GLN A 68 -11.06 1.31 -10.06
CA GLN A 68 -11.37 0.25 -9.10
C GLN A 68 -10.63 0.45 -7.77
N ILE A 69 -9.37 0.92 -7.80
CA ILE A 69 -8.61 1.25 -6.58
C ILE A 69 -9.28 2.29 -5.68
N ASN A 70 -10.22 3.08 -6.21
CA ASN A 70 -10.99 4.10 -5.49
C ASN A 70 -12.43 3.67 -5.19
N ARG A 71 -12.86 2.51 -5.70
CA ARG A 71 -14.22 1.97 -5.54
C ARG A 71 -14.28 0.79 -4.58
N GLU A 72 -13.17 0.10 -4.41
CA GLU A 72 -13.06 -1.09 -3.56
C GLU A 72 -12.20 -0.81 -2.33
N GLU A 73 -12.49 -1.53 -1.26
CA GLU A 73 -11.65 -1.49 -0.06
C GLU A 73 -10.44 -2.39 -0.25
N LEU A 74 -9.24 -1.79 -0.31
CA LEU A 74 -8.01 -2.52 -0.65
C LEU A 74 -7.38 -3.28 0.52
N PHE A 75 -7.78 -2.99 1.77
CA PHE A 75 -7.16 -3.51 3.01
C PHE A 75 -5.62 -3.42 3.04
N ALA A 76 -5.08 -2.41 2.36
CA ALA A 76 -3.66 -2.17 2.17
C ALA A 76 -3.27 -0.82 2.76
N PRO A 77 -1.99 -0.60 3.13
CA PRO A 77 -1.48 0.71 3.51
C PRO A 77 -1.32 1.62 2.28
N LEU A 78 -2.39 1.77 1.49
CA LEU A 78 -2.44 2.56 0.26
C LEU A 78 -3.47 3.67 0.45
N ALA A 79 -3.09 4.88 0.05
CA ALA A 79 -4.00 6.01 -0.02
C ALA A 79 -4.02 6.56 -1.44
N ALA A 80 -5.13 7.18 -1.82
CA ALA A 80 -5.28 7.88 -3.09
C ALA A 80 -5.76 9.32 -2.85
N VAL A 81 -5.18 10.26 -3.58
CA VAL A 81 -5.67 11.64 -3.66
C VAL A 81 -6.47 11.79 -4.94
N ILE A 82 -7.75 12.15 -4.80
CA ILE A 82 -8.65 12.44 -5.91
C ILE A 82 -8.91 13.94 -5.91
N LYS A 83 -8.53 14.61 -7.01
CA LYS A 83 -8.85 16.03 -7.19
C LYS A 83 -10.35 16.20 -7.42
N VAL A 84 -10.95 17.17 -6.73
CA VAL A 84 -12.33 17.60 -6.96
C VAL A 84 -12.32 18.82 -7.88
N GLY A 85 -13.13 18.80 -8.94
CA GLY A 85 -13.27 19.87 -9.93
C GLY A 85 -14.38 19.58 -10.92
#